data_AF-A0A139Q935-F1
#
_entry.id   AF-A0A139Q935-F1
#
_cell.length_a   1.000
_cell.length_b   1.000
_cell.length_c   1.000
_cell.angle_alpha   90.00
_cell.angle_beta   90.00
_cell.angle_gamma   90.00
#
_symmetry.space_group_name_H-M   'P 1'
#
loop_
_entity.id
_entity.type
_entity.pdbx_description
1 polymer ?
#
loop_
_entity_poly.entity_id
_entity_poly.type
_entity_poly.pdbx_seq_one_letter_code
_entity_poly.pdbx_strand_id
1 'polypeptide(L)'
;MKEKSYEQILEEFDEVDEVNNPSHYKGKFGLEAIEVVKNFAFGLEGVEGFYWGNAIKYMLRFQKKNGLEDLKKARKNLDWLIEEMEHE
;
A
#
# COMPACT_ATOMS: atom_id res chain seq x y z
N MET A 1 -13.68 -6.31 -38.47
CA MET A 1 -13.07 -6.60 -37.16
C MET A 1 -13.17 -8.10 -36.94
N LYS A 2 -12.10 -8.77 -36.47
CA LYS A 2 -12.21 -10.18 -36.07
C LYS A 2 -12.95 -10.23 -34.74
N GLU A 3 -13.97 -11.07 -34.63
CA GLU A 3 -14.61 -11.40 -33.35
C GLU A 3 -13.57 -12.03 -32.42
N LYS A 4 -13.51 -11.54 -31.18
CA LYS A 4 -12.67 -12.12 -30.12
C LYS A 4 -13.34 -13.42 -29.62
N SER A 5 -12.53 -14.42 -29.29
CA SER A 5 -13.05 -15.64 -28.64
C SER A 5 -13.46 -15.36 -27.19
N TYR A 6 -14.27 -16.24 -26.61
CA TYR A 6 -14.66 -16.14 -25.21
C TYR A 6 -13.45 -16.13 -24.26
N GLU A 7 -12.41 -16.91 -24.57
CA GLU A 7 -11.16 -16.96 -23.81
C GLU A 7 -10.42 -15.62 -23.84
N GLN A 8 -10.39 -14.94 -25.00
CA GLN A 8 -9.75 -13.63 -25.14
C GLN A 8 -10.49 -12.53 -24.38
N ILE A 9 -11.82 -12.64 -24.26
CA ILE A 9 -12.63 -11.72 -23.47
C ILE A 9 -12.41 -11.96 -21.97
N LEU A 10 -12.27 -13.22 -21.54
CA LEU A 10 -11.96 -13.58 -20.15
C LEU A 10 -10.57 -13.10 -19.73
N GLU A 11 -9.55 -13.28 -20.57
CA GLU A 11 -8.20 -12.76 -20.30
C GLU A 11 -8.17 -11.23 -20.17
N GLU A 12 -8.95 -10.51 -20.98
CA GLU A 12 -9.08 -9.06 -20.92
C GLU A 12 -9.86 -8.57 -19.68
N PHE A 13 -10.77 -9.40 -19.14
CA PHE A 13 -11.45 -9.14 -17.87
C PHE A 13 -10.59 -9.42 -16.63
N ASP A 14 -9.57 -10.28 -16.77
CA ASP A 14 -8.65 -10.67 -15.70
C ASP A 14 -7.35 -9.84 -15.67
N GLU A 15 -7.22 -8.80 -16.51
CA GLU A 15 -6.09 -7.87 -16.43
C GLU A 15 -6.14 -7.07 -15.12
N VAL A 16 -5.43 -7.57 -14.11
CA VAL A 16 -5.27 -6.86 -12.84
C VAL A 16 -4.50 -5.58 -13.09
N ASP A 17 -5.16 -4.45 -12.89
CA ASP A 17 -4.52 -3.14 -12.93
C ASP A 17 -3.63 -2.95 -11.69
N GLU A 18 -2.40 -3.44 -11.76
CA GLU A 18 -1.40 -3.35 -10.70
C GLU A 18 -0.94 -1.90 -10.43
N VAL A 19 -1.27 -0.94 -11.30
CA VAL A 19 -0.94 0.48 -11.11
C VAL A 19 -2.04 1.17 -10.31
N ASN A 20 -3.30 1.05 -10.74
CA ASN A 20 -4.41 1.80 -10.16
C ASN A 20 -5.18 1.01 -9.09
N ASN A 21 -5.19 -0.32 -9.13
CA ASN A 21 -5.90 -1.16 -8.16
C ASN A 21 -5.11 -2.43 -7.76
N PRO A 22 -3.87 -2.28 -7.27
CA PRO A 22 -3.08 -3.41 -6.79
C PRO A 22 -3.75 -4.12 -5.60
N SER A 23 -3.99 -5.42 -5.76
CA SER A 23 -4.67 -6.27 -4.78
C SER A 23 -4.05 -6.26 -3.38
N HIS A 24 -2.74 -5.98 -3.32
CA HIS A 24 -1.94 -5.98 -2.10
C HIS A 24 -2.09 -4.71 -1.24
N TYR A 25 -2.71 -3.63 -1.74
CA TYR A 25 -3.08 -2.47 -0.92
C TYR A 25 -4.54 -2.51 -0.43
N LYS A 26 -5.34 -3.46 -0.92
CA LYS A 26 -6.78 -3.55 -0.61
C LYS A 26 -7.04 -4.55 0.51
N GLY A 27 -7.75 -4.14 1.57
CA GLY A 27 -8.18 -5.00 2.66
C GLY A 27 -9.30 -5.98 2.26
N LYS A 28 -9.62 -6.93 3.14
CA LYS A 28 -10.69 -7.94 2.90
C LYS A 28 -12.05 -7.31 2.58
N PHE A 29 -12.35 -6.15 3.17
CA PHE A 29 -13.61 -5.44 3.00
C PHE A 29 -13.52 -4.25 2.04
N GLY A 30 -12.46 -4.19 1.23
CA GLY A 30 -12.32 -3.19 0.16
C GLY A 30 -11.61 -1.89 0.53
N LEU A 31 -11.35 -1.62 1.81
CA LEU A 31 -10.59 -0.45 2.27
C LEU A 31 -9.15 -0.49 1.73
N GLU A 32 -8.69 0.60 1.12
CA GLU A 32 -7.35 0.73 0.56
C GLU A 32 -6.36 1.37 1.54
N ALA A 33 -5.09 0.95 1.47
CA ALA A 33 -4.02 1.50 2.29
C ALA A 33 -3.87 3.02 2.14
N ILE A 34 -4.11 3.57 0.95
CA ILE A 34 -4.04 5.02 0.71
C ILE A 34 -5.16 5.79 1.42
N GLU A 35 -6.34 5.19 1.62
CA GLU A 35 -7.43 5.79 2.37
C GLU A 35 -7.06 5.91 3.85
N VAL A 36 -6.41 4.90 4.41
CA VAL A 36 -5.87 4.95 5.78
C VAL A 36 -4.81 6.03 5.89
N VAL A 37 -3.87 6.13 4.94
CA VAL A 37 -2.83 7.16 4.96
C VAL A 37 -3.44 8.57 4.92
N LYS A 38 -4.35 8.83 3.99
CA LYS A 38 -5.02 10.14 3.86
C LYS A 38 -5.84 10.52 5.09
N ASN A 39 -6.48 9.55 5.74
CA ASN A 39 -7.36 9.78 6.88
C ASN A 39 -6.62 9.95 8.22
N PHE A 40 -5.32 9.68 8.31
CA PHE A 40 -4.60 9.73 9.60
C PHE A 40 -3.26 10.48 9.55
N ALA A 41 -2.81 10.98 8.39
CA ALA A 41 -1.58 11.77 8.26
C ALA A 41 -1.69 13.23 8.76
N PHE A 42 -2.54 13.50 9.76
CA PHE A 42 -2.79 14.87 10.23
C PHE A 42 -1.57 15.44 10.97
N GLY A 43 -1.12 16.62 10.55
CA GLY A 43 -0.03 17.35 11.21
C GLY A 43 1.38 16.80 10.94
N LEU A 44 1.51 15.70 10.19
CA LEU A 44 2.81 15.19 9.76
C LEU A 44 3.21 15.85 8.45
N GLU A 45 4.38 16.47 8.41
CA GLU A 45 4.89 17.15 7.22
C GLU A 45 6.19 16.50 6.71
N GLY A 46 6.56 16.79 5.47
CA GLY A 46 7.85 16.38 4.89
C GLY A 46 8.22 14.91 5.10
N VAL A 47 9.35 14.68 5.77
CA VAL A 47 9.93 13.36 6.02
C VAL A 47 9.13 12.53 7.02
N GLU A 48 8.48 13.17 7.99
CA GLU A 48 7.67 12.49 9.00
C GLU A 48 6.45 11.82 8.35
N GLY A 49 5.75 12.57 7.50
CA GLY A 49 4.62 12.05 6.74
C GLY A 49 5.03 10.90 5.81
N PHE A 50 6.24 10.96 5.24
CA PHE A 50 6.80 9.88 4.43
C PHE A 50 7.09 8.62 5.24
N TYR A 51 7.74 8.75 6.39
CA TYR A 51 8.04 7.63 7.30
C TYR A 51 6.76 6.99 7.82
N TRP A 52 5.85 7.80 8.34
CA TRP A 52 4.56 7.33 8.83
C TRP A 52 3.76 6.61 7.73
N GLY A 53 3.62 7.23 6.55
CA GLY A 53 2.88 6.66 5.43
C GLY A 53 3.48 5.32 4.96
N ASN A 54 4.81 5.21 4.95
CA ASN A 54 5.49 3.95 4.63
C ASN A 54 5.28 2.88 5.70
N ALA A 55 5.38 3.24 6.98
CA ALA A 55 5.14 2.31 8.08
C ALA A 55 3.74 1.70 7.98
N ILE A 56 2.70 2.54 7.83
CA ILE A 56 1.31 2.09 7.64
C ILE A 56 1.16 1.24 6.38
N LYS A 57 1.67 1.72 5.23
CA LYS A 57 1.60 1.00 3.94
C LYS A 57 2.14 -0.43 4.05
N TYR A 58 3.31 -0.60 4.66
CA TYR A 58 3.93 -1.91 4.80
C TYR A 58 3.15 -2.81 5.77
N MET A 59 2.63 -2.27 6.87
CA MET A 59 1.77 -3.01 7.80
C MET A 59 0.44 -3.47 7.19
N LEU A 60 -0.12 -2.71 6.25
CA LEU A 60 -1.38 -3.10 5.58
C LEU A 60 -1.13 -4.11 4.45
N ARG A 61 0.05 -4.06 3.83
CA ARG A 61 0.39 -4.87 2.65
C ARG A 61 1.00 -6.24 2.96
N PHE A 62 1.67 -6.42 4.11
CA PHE A 62 2.60 -7.55 4.31
C PHE A 62 2.00 -8.93 4.00
N GLN A 63 0.72 -9.17 4.35
CA GLN A 63 0.06 -10.46 4.12
C GLN A 63 -0.11 -10.81 2.64
N LYS A 64 -0.08 -9.81 1.75
CA LYS A 64 -0.40 -9.94 0.33
C LYS A 64 0.78 -9.66 -0.61
N LYS A 65 1.96 -9.31 -0.09
CA LYS A 65 3.15 -9.04 -0.93
C LYS A 65 4.43 -9.69 -0.40
N ASN A 66 5.09 -9.12 0.61
CA ASN A 66 6.45 -9.55 0.99
C ASN A 66 6.56 -10.16 2.41
N GLY A 67 5.45 -10.36 3.12
CA GLY A 67 5.45 -10.98 4.45
C GLY A 67 6.38 -10.28 5.45
N LEU A 68 7.28 -11.05 6.07
CA LEU A 68 8.21 -10.55 7.08
C LEU A 68 9.09 -9.39 6.60
N GLU A 69 9.42 -9.32 5.31
CA GLU A 69 10.23 -8.23 4.78
C GLU A 69 9.51 -6.88 4.89
N ASP A 70 8.21 -6.84 4.56
CA ASP A 70 7.41 -5.62 4.71
C ASP A 70 7.28 -5.24 6.20
N LEU A 71 7.15 -6.19 7.11
CA LEU A 71 7.16 -5.90 8.56
C LEU A 71 8.49 -5.29 9.02
N LYS A 72 9.63 -5.76 8.50
CA LYS A 72 10.94 -5.15 8.78
C LYS A 72 11.07 -3.74 8.22
N LYS A 73 10.54 -3.49 7.01
CA LYS A 73 10.48 -2.15 6.41
C LYS A 73 9.56 -1.21 7.20
N ALA A 74 8.43 -1.72 7.69
CA ALA A 74 7.51 -0.96 8.54
C ALA A 74 8.22 -0.50 9.81
N ARG A 75 8.86 -1.43 10.53
CA ARG A 75 9.66 -1.12 11.71
C ARG A 75 10.72 -0.08 11.42
N LYS A 76 11.50 -0.21 10.34
CA LYS A 76 12.56 0.76 10.04
C LYS A 76 12.03 2.18 9.79
N ASN A 77 10.87 2.32 9.15
CA ASN A 77 10.24 3.63 8.97
C ASN A 77 9.66 4.17 10.28
N LEU A 78 9.12 3.30 11.13
CA LEU A 78 8.67 3.70 12.46
C LEU A 78 9.83 4.17 13.34
N ASP A 79 10.98 3.47 13.30
CA ASP A 79 12.19 3.88 14.01
C ASP A 79 12.63 5.29 13.58
N TRP A 80 12.67 5.57 12.26
CA TRP A 80 13.00 6.90 11.75
C TRP A 80 12.00 7.99 12.18
N LEU A 81 10.70 7.68 12.17
CA LEU A 81 9.70 8.63 12.65
C LEU A 81 9.90 8.95 14.13
N ILE A 82 10.16 7.93 14.95
CA ILE A 82 10.44 8.12 16.38
C ILE A 82 11.70 8.98 16.57
N GLU A 83 12.77 8.71 15.82
CA GLU A 83 14.01 9.51 15.84
C GLU A 83 13.72 10.99 15.54
N GLU A 84 12.94 11.31 14.49
CA GLU A 84 12.57 12.71 14.19
C GLU A 84 11.77 13.34 15.33
N MET A 85 10.76 12.63 15.88
CA MET A 85 9.90 13.15 16.96
C MET A 85 10.63 13.32 18.31
N GLU A 86 11.68 12.55 18.57
CA GLU A 86 12.51 12.70 19.77
C GLU A 86 13.52 13.86 19.64
N HIS A 87 13.75 14.35 18.43
CA HIS A 87 14.68 15.45 18.12
C HIS A 87 14.00 16.81 17.91
N GLU A 88 12.66 16.88 17.93
CA GLU A 88 11.87 18.11 18.03
C GLU A 88 11.88 18.74 19.44
#